data_AF-A0A544Y9M4-F1
#
_entry.id   AF-A0A544Y9M4-F1
#
_cell.length_a   1.000
_cell.length_b   1.000
_cell.length_c   1.000
_cell.angle_alpha   90.00
_cell.angle_beta   90.00
_cell.angle_gamma   90.00
#
_symmetry.space_group_name_H-M   'P 1'
#
loop_
_entity.id
_entity.type
_entity.pdbx_description
1 polymer ?
#
loop_
_entity_poly.entity_id
_entity_poly.type
_entity_poly.pdbx_seq_one_letter_code
_entity_poly.pdbx_strand_id
1 'polypeptide(L)'
;MDHSDLVGVWDSVPYDYGALETCWLAFLQDGRGWAAWANLAGGIEVSRFRWCCPAANVLELRYEWHASGDWRQTGSSLAFTTITGEQWDSEVVRTGFAIEPDEAVMAQTPFTALHLEPDSLLCQDYACVRREVSIDDDPAQSISPWPSSEL
;
A
#
# COMPACT_ATOMS: atom_id res chain seq x y z
N MET A 1 10.76 -2.57 19.33
CA MET A 1 10.08 -3.73 18.72
C MET A 1 10.54 -3.78 17.28
N ASP A 2 10.84 -4.98 16.80
CA ASP A 2 11.14 -5.19 15.38
C ASP A 2 9.81 -5.15 14.64
N HIS A 3 9.63 -4.17 13.75
CA HIS A 3 8.40 -4.00 12.96
C HIS A 3 8.60 -4.60 11.56
N SER A 4 9.53 -5.55 11.42
CA SER A 4 9.73 -6.38 10.23
C SER A 4 8.44 -7.04 9.74
N ASP A 5 7.49 -7.28 10.64
CA ASP A 5 6.20 -7.89 10.32
C ASP A 5 5.28 -6.99 9.50
N LEU A 6 5.54 -5.68 9.39
CA LEU A 6 4.86 -4.80 8.43
C LEU A 6 5.44 -4.92 7.02
N VAL A 7 6.72 -5.32 6.88
CA VAL A 7 7.40 -5.38 5.59
C VAL A 7 6.71 -6.41 4.69
N GLY A 8 6.38 -5.96 3.47
CA GLY A 8 5.65 -6.75 2.48
C GLY A 8 4.65 -5.93 1.68
N VAL A 9 3.90 -6.64 0.83
CA VAL A 9 2.75 -6.16 0.07
C VAL A 9 1.48 -6.71 0.72
N TRP A 10 0.52 -5.83 0.90
CA TRP A 10 -0.76 -6.05 1.54
C TRP A 10 -1.88 -5.68 0.56
N ASP A 11 -2.90 -6.53 0.48
CA ASP A 11 -3.96 -6.47 -0.54
C ASP A 11 -5.34 -6.52 0.13
N SER A 12 -6.25 -5.60 -0.21
CA SER A 12 -7.61 -5.58 0.34
C SER A 12 -8.57 -6.58 -0.31
N VAL A 13 -8.20 -7.22 -1.45
CA VAL A 13 -9.10 -8.11 -2.22
C VAL A 13 -9.87 -9.12 -1.35
N PRO A 14 -9.28 -9.78 -0.33
CA PRO A 14 -10.04 -10.72 0.50
C PRO A 14 -11.22 -10.11 1.28
N TYR A 15 -11.26 -8.79 1.43
CA TYR A 15 -12.28 -8.02 2.13
C TYR A 15 -13.23 -7.24 1.19
N ASP A 16 -12.86 -7.07 -0.08
CA ASP A 16 -13.54 -6.23 -1.08
C ASP A 16 -14.80 -6.87 -1.71
N TYR A 17 -15.71 -7.41 -0.88
CA TYR A 17 -16.90 -8.12 -1.39
C TYR A 17 -17.84 -7.21 -2.19
N GLY A 18 -17.83 -7.37 -3.51
CA GLY A 18 -18.65 -6.58 -4.44
C GLY A 18 -18.11 -5.17 -4.69
N ALA A 19 -16.89 -4.86 -4.24
CA ALA A 19 -16.26 -3.59 -4.53
C ALA A 19 -15.83 -3.52 -6.01
N LEU A 20 -15.87 -2.31 -6.57
CA LEU A 20 -15.39 -2.03 -7.93
C LEU A 20 -13.95 -1.52 -7.94
N GLU A 21 -13.33 -1.52 -6.78
CA GLU A 21 -12.03 -0.97 -6.47
C GLU A 21 -11.28 -1.86 -5.50
N THR A 22 -9.95 -1.74 -5.51
CA THR A 22 -9.05 -2.49 -4.65
C THR A 22 -7.93 -1.58 -4.20
N CYS A 23 -7.54 -1.75 -2.93
CA CYS A 23 -6.43 -1.07 -2.30
C CYS A 23 -5.22 -2.00 -2.14
N TRP A 24 -4.02 -1.44 -2.25
CA TRP A 24 -2.78 -2.11 -1.86
C TRP A 24 -1.94 -1.20 -0.98
N LEU A 25 -1.17 -1.81 -0.08
CA LEU A 25 -0.14 -1.15 0.70
C LEU A 25 1.17 -1.93 0.58
N ALA A 26 2.29 -1.23 0.53
CA ALA A 26 3.59 -1.82 0.64
C ALA A 26 4.48 -1.07 1.61
N PHE A 27 5.18 -1.83 2.44
CA PHE A 27 6.18 -1.33 3.37
C PHE A 27 7.53 -1.96 3.03
N LEU A 28 8.50 -1.14 2.65
CA LEU A 28 9.87 -1.56 2.39
C LEU A 28 10.70 -1.46 3.66
N GLN A 29 11.74 -2.30 3.77
CA GLN A 29 12.59 -2.41 4.97
C GLN A 29 13.31 -1.10 5.33
N ASP A 30 13.56 -0.22 4.37
CA ASP A 30 14.27 1.05 4.58
C ASP A 30 13.37 2.22 5.00
N GLY A 31 12.11 1.92 5.35
CA GLY A 31 11.14 2.93 5.77
C GLY A 31 10.45 3.66 4.61
N ARG A 32 10.66 3.26 3.36
CA ARG A 32 9.81 3.69 2.23
C ARG A 32 8.58 2.79 2.11
N GLY A 33 7.53 3.32 1.51
CA GLY A 33 6.34 2.54 1.20
C GLY A 33 5.46 3.26 0.21
N TRP A 34 4.43 2.56 -0.24
CA TRP A 34 3.43 3.11 -1.14
C TRP A 34 2.04 2.56 -0.81
N ALA A 35 1.02 3.36 -1.09
CA ALA A 35 -0.37 2.99 -1.10
C ALA A 35 -0.87 3.12 -2.54
N ALA A 36 -1.64 2.15 -3.00
CA ALA A 36 -2.25 2.19 -4.31
C ALA A 36 -3.75 1.90 -4.20
N TRP A 37 -4.51 2.52 -5.08
CA TRP A 37 -5.92 2.24 -5.30
C TRP A 37 -6.15 2.14 -6.80
N ALA A 38 -6.93 1.16 -7.24
CA ALA A 38 -7.35 1.05 -8.63
C ALA A 38 -8.77 0.55 -8.75
N ASN A 39 -9.44 0.94 -9.82
CA ASN A 39 -10.81 0.52 -10.11
C ASN A 39 -10.94 -0.12 -11.50
N LEU A 40 -12.06 -0.82 -11.69
CA LEU A 40 -12.41 -1.48 -12.96
C LEU A 40 -12.69 -0.52 -14.12
N ALA A 41 -12.89 0.78 -13.84
CA ALA A 41 -13.05 1.81 -14.87
C ALA A 41 -11.69 2.28 -15.46
N GLY A 42 -10.57 1.76 -14.96
CA GLY A 42 -9.23 2.03 -15.47
C GLY A 42 -8.47 3.12 -14.71
N GLY A 43 -9.06 3.70 -13.66
CA GLY A 43 -8.40 4.69 -12.81
C GLY A 43 -7.46 4.04 -11.80
N ILE A 44 -6.33 4.69 -11.56
CA ILE A 44 -5.36 4.36 -10.51
C ILE A 44 -4.93 5.63 -9.77
N GLU A 45 -4.70 5.48 -8.47
CA GLU A 45 -3.99 6.45 -7.64
C GLU A 45 -2.87 5.75 -6.87
N VAL A 46 -1.72 6.39 -6.74
CA VAL A 46 -0.61 5.92 -5.90
C VAL A 46 -0.08 7.06 -5.08
N SER A 47 0.07 6.81 -3.78
CA SER A 47 0.73 7.70 -2.84
C SER A 47 1.98 7.03 -2.29
N ARG A 48 3.10 7.74 -2.33
CA ARG A 48 4.38 7.34 -1.77
C ARG A 48 4.57 7.96 -0.39
N PHE A 49 5.12 7.20 0.54
CA PHE A 49 5.34 7.67 1.89
C PHE A 49 6.62 7.14 2.51
N ARG A 50 7.04 7.82 3.58
CA ARG A 50 7.91 7.25 4.61
C ARG A 50 7.07 6.69 5.73
N TRP A 51 7.51 5.59 6.32
CA TRP A 51 6.82 4.98 7.44
C TRP A 51 7.77 4.68 8.59
N CYS A 52 7.22 4.70 9.79
CA CYS A 52 7.85 4.19 10.99
C CYS A 52 6.79 3.82 12.03
N CYS A 53 7.23 3.19 13.13
CA CYS A 53 6.38 2.91 14.27
C CYS A 53 6.90 3.69 15.49
N PRO A 54 6.39 4.90 15.76
CA PRO A 54 6.89 5.76 16.84
C PRO A 54 6.56 5.21 18.24
N ALA A 55 5.55 4.35 18.34
CA ALA A 55 5.16 3.63 19.54
C ALA A 55 4.68 2.21 19.17
N ALA A 56 4.48 1.36 20.18
CA ALA A 56 3.91 0.04 19.96
C ALA A 56 2.52 0.15 19.31
N ASN A 57 2.28 -0.62 18.26
CA ASN A 57 1.02 -0.66 17.52
C ASN A 57 0.56 0.69 16.94
N VAL A 58 1.48 1.65 16.77
CA VAL A 58 1.21 2.91 16.09
C VAL A 58 2.03 2.96 14.81
N LEU A 59 1.35 3.17 13.69
CA LEU A 59 1.94 3.38 12.38
C LEU A 59 1.87 4.88 12.05
N GLU A 60 3.02 5.48 11.74
CA GLU A 60 3.10 6.82 11.16
C GLU A 60 3.44 6.71 9.68
N LEU A 61 2.63 7.33 8.83
CA LEU A 61 2.88 7.50 7.40
C LEU A 61 3.06 8.97 7.11
N ARG A 62 4.18 9.31 6.48
CA ARG A 62 4.44 10.66 5.98
C ARG A 62 4.44 10.61 4.46
N TYR A 63 3.35 11.07 3.88
CA TYR A 63 3.20 11.15 2.45
C TYR A 63 4.18 12.18 1.89
N GLU A 64 4.86 11.79 0.81
CA GLU A 64 5.82 12.63 0.12
C GLU A 64 5.33 12.99 -1.28
N TRP A 65 4.53 12.12 -1.90
CA TRP A 65 4.18 12.25 -3.30
C TRP A 65 2.90 11.47 -3.62
N HIS A 66 2.10 11.98 -4.53
CA HIS A 66 0.88 11.35 -5.01
C HIS A 66 0.75 11.52 -6.53
N ALA A 67 0.25 10.49 -7.20
CA ALA A 67 -0.12 10.56 -8.61
C ALA A 67 -1.39 9.78 -8.93
N SER A 68 -2.04 10.21 -10.01
CA SER A 68 -3.22 9.58 -10.59
C SER A 68 -3.08 9.44 -12.10
N GLY A 69 -3.83 8.50 -12.68
CA GLY A 69 -3.72 8.20 -14.10
C GLY A 69 -4.42 6.92 -14.52
N ASP A 70 -3.95 6.36 -15.62
CA ASP A 70 -4.43 5.07 -16.13
C ASP A 70 -3.44 3.96 -15.78
N TRP A 71 -3.96 2.75 -15.62
CA TRP A 71 -3.17 1.56 -15.33
C TRP A 71 -3.41 0.43 -16.32
N ARG A 72 -2.52 -0.55 -16.27
CA ARG A 72 -2.74 -1.85 -16.90
C ARG A 72 -2.21 -2.95 -16.00
N GLN A 73 -2.91 -4.08 -15.98
CA GLN A 73 -2.38 -5.27 -15.33
C GLN A 73 -1.28 -5.88 -16.19
N THR A 74 -0.09 -6.04 -15.61
CA THR A 74 1.03 -6.76 -16.22
C THR A 74 1.37 -7.97 -15.37
N GLY A 75 0.87 -9.15 -15.78
CA GLY A 75 1.00 -10.36 -14.97
C GLY A 75 0.20 -10.22 -13.67
N SER A 76 0.87 -10.40 -12.52
CA SER A 76 0.28 -10.25 -11.19
C SER A 76 0.39 -8.84 -10.61
N SER A 77 1.03 -7.90 -11.31
CA SER A 77 1.34 -6.56 -10.79
C SER A 77 0.55 -5.47 -11.50
N LEU A 78 0.15 -4.46 -10.73
CA LEU A 78 -0.43 -3.22 -11.21
C LEU A 78 0.70 -2.27 -11.62
N ALA A 79 0.59 -1.63 -12.79
CA ALA A 79 1.54 -0.61 -13.22
C ALA A 79 0.80 0.53 -13.92
N PHE A 80 1.26 1.77 -13.69
CA PHE A 80 0.81 2.90 -14.47
C PHE A 80 1.14 2.71 -15.96
N THR A 81 0.24 3.15 -16.82
CA THR A 81 0.51 3.35 -18.25
C THR A 81 0.70 4.84 -18.56
N THR A 82 -0.01 5.70 -17.84
CA THR A 82 0.04 7.17 -17.97
C THR A 82 -0.14 7.79 -16.60
N ILE A 83 0.61 8.86 -16.29
CA ILE A 83 0.33 9.74 -15.15
C ILE A 83 -0.32 11.00 -15.70
N THR A 84 -1.54 11.31 -15.25
CA THR A 84 -2.31 12.48 -15.69
C THR A 84 -2.39 13.57 -14.63
N GLY A 85 -2.11 13.23 -13.36
CA GLY A 85 -1.93 14.17 -12.26
C GLY A 85 -0.80 13.72 -11.33
N GLU A 86 0.00 14.66 -10.86
CA GLU A 86 1.12 14.40 -9.94
C GLU A 86 1.28 15.61 -9.00
N GLN A 87 1.51 15.35 -7.72
CA GLN A 87 1.77 16.39 -6.73
C GLN A 87 2.68 15.89 -5.61
N TRP A 88 3.43 16.83 -5.02
CA TRP A 88 4.14 16.61 -3.76
C TRP A 88 3.15 16.67 -2.61
N ASP A 89 3.41 15.86 -1.60
CA ASP A 89 2.60 15.75 -0.40
C ASP A 89 3.48 15.96 0.85
N SER A 90 2.84 16.33 1.95
CA SER A 90 3.46 16.44 3.27
C SER A 90 2.53 16.01 4.40
N GLU A 91 1.39 15.39 4.06
CA GLU A 91 0.45 14.87 5.04
C GLU A 91 1.12 13.81 5.92
N VAL A 92 0.82 13.87 7.22
CA VAL A 92 1.24 12.87 8.20
C VAL A 92 0.01 12.23 8.79
N VAL A 93 -0.15 10.94 8.54
CA VAL A 93 -1.19 10.09 9.12
C VAL A 93 -0.59 9.28 10.25
N ARG A 94 -1.29 9.19 11.37
CA ARG A 94 -0.97 8.27 12.47
C ARG A 94 -2.19 7.42 12.78
N THR A 95 -2.00 6.12 12.82
CA THR A 95 -3.08 5.16 13.03
C THR A 95 -2.62 4.00 13.89
N GLY A 96 -3.53 3.46 14.71
CA GLY A 96 -3.31 2.19 15.36
C GLY A 96 -3.30 1.06 14.33
N PHE A 97 -2.50 0.02 14.57
CA PHE A 97 -2.50 -1.18 13.74
C PHE A 97 -2.39 -2.47 14.55
N ALA A 98 -2.93 -3.55 13.99
CA ALA A 98 -2.76 -4.91 14.47
C ALA A 98 -2.39 -5.84 13.30
N ILE A 99 -1.53 -6.82 13.58
CA ILE A 99 -1.18 -7.90 12.64
C ILE A 99 -1.54 -9.22 13.30
N GLU A 100 -2.45 -9.96 12.70
CA GLU A 100 -2.93 -11.23 13.24
C GLU A 100 -3.38 -12.19 12.13
N PRO A 101 -3.48 -13.51 12.40
CA PRO A 101 -4.10 -14.44 11.47
C PRO A 101 -5.60 -14.14 11.31
N ASP A 102 -6.10 -14.19 10.09
CA ASP A 102 -7.53 -14.03 9.77
C ASP A 102 -8.01 -15.09 8.76
N GLU A 103 -9.31 -15.34 8.76
CA GLU A 103 -10.06 -16.24 7.90
C GLU A 103 -11.25 -15.48 7.29
N ALA A 104 -10.97 -14.45 6.49
CA ALA A 104 -12.01 -13.73 5.76
C ALA A 104 -12.86 -14.71 4.94
N VAL A 105 -14.18 -14.47 4.86
CA VAL A 105 -15.18 -15.40 4.30
C VAL A 105 -14.84 -15.90 2.88
N MET A 106 -14.13 -15.08 2.09
CA MET A 106 -13.73 -15.40 0.72
C MET A 106 -12.38 -16.11 0.61
N ALA A 107 -11.57 -16.09 1.67
CA ALA A 107 -10.30 -16.78 1.72
C ALA A 107 -10.51 -18.28 1.97
N GLN A 108 -9.87 -19.11 1.15
CA GLN A 108 -9.94 -20.57 1.28
C GLN A 108 -9.03 -21.11 2.40
N THR A 109 -8.11 -20.27 2.88
CA THR A 109 -7.11 -20.61 3.91
C THR A 109 -6.83 -19.39 4.78
N PRO A 110 -6.43 -19.59 6.06
CA PRO A 110 -6.00 -18.50 6.92
C PRO A 110 -4.83 -17.73 6.29
N PHE A 111 -4.81 -16.41 6.50
CA PHE A 111 -3.74 -15.54 6.04
C PHE A 111 -3.35 -14.55 7.15
N THR A 112 -2.19 -13.91 7.02
CA THR A 112 -1.81 -12.81 7.92
C THR A 112 -2.50 -11.53 7.48
N ALA A 113 -3.32 -10.95 8.34
CA ALA A 113 -4.02 -9.70 8.13
C ALA A 113 -3.30 -8.52 8.79
N LEU A 114 -3.46 -7.35 8.20
CA LEU A 114 -3.15 -6.04 8.76
C LEU A 114 -4.46 -5.29 8.91
N HIS A 115 -4.79 -4.95 10.16
CA HIS A 115 -5.95 -4.14 10.51
C HIS A 115 -5.49 -2.75 10.92
N LEU A 116 -6.12 -1.72 10.36
CA LEU A 116 -5.85 -0.32 10.65
C LEU A 116 -7.06 0.29 11.37
N GLU A 117 -6.81 1.21 12.30
CA GLU A 117 -7.90 1.91 12.96
C GLU A 117 -8.75 2.71 11.94
N PRO A 118 -10.08 2.80 12.15
CA PRO A 118 -10.98 3.55 11.27
C PRO A 118 -10.52 4.99 11.03
N ASP A 119 -10.91 5.55 9.87
CA ASP A 119 -10.67 6.94 9.44
C ASP A 119 -9.21 7.30 9.08
N SER A 120 -8.33 6.31 8.92
CA SER A 120 -6.90 6.58 8.68
C SER A 120 -6.42 6.42 7.24
N LEU A 121 -7.03 5.54 6.43
CA LEU A 121 -6.56 5.18 5.10
C LEU A 121 -7.68 4.78 4.15
N LEU A 122 -7.33 4.57 2.87
CA LEU A 122 -8.22 4.15 1.78
C LEU A 122 -9.02 2.88 2.10
N CYS A 123 -8.39 1.92 2.77
CA CYS A 123 -9.01 0.69 3.26
C CYS A 123 -8.54 0.40 4.70
N GLN A 124 -9.29 -0.41 5.44
CA GLN A 124 -8.99 -0.73 6.85
C GLN A 124 -8.29 -2.07 7.02
N ASP A 125 -8.61 -3.03 6.16
CA ASP A 125 -8.20 -4.42 6.30
C ASP A 125 -7.45 -4.88 5.05
N TYR A 126 -6.31 -5.50 5.25
CA TYR A 126 -5.47 -6.01 4.17
C TYR A 126 -4.89 -7.37 4.50
N ALA A 127 -4.78 -8.23 3.50
CA ALA A 127 -4.09 -9.52 3.59
C ALA A 127 -2.64 -9.39 3.12
N CYS A 128 -1.69 -9.95 3.86
CA CYS A 128 -0.31 -10.07 3.41
C CYS A 128 -0.24 -11.06 2.25
N VAL A 129 0.05 -10.58 1.04
CA VAL A 129 0.19 -11.42 -0.15
C VAL A 129 1.65 -11.77 -0.44
N ARG A 130 2.60 -10.94 0.01
CA ARG A 130 4.04 -11.16 -0.24
C ARG A 130 4.90 -10.44 0.80
N ARG A 131 5.94 -11.10 1.32
CA ARG A 131 6.91 -10.48 2.26
C ARG A 131 8.10 -9.82 1.57
N GLU A 132 8.51 -10.37 0.44
CA GLU A 132 9.55 -9.79 -0.41
C GLU A 132 8.95 -8.63 -1.20
N VAL A 133 9.48 -7.43 -0.99
CA VAL A 133 9.05 -6.21 -1.68
C VAL A 133 10.25 -5.30 -1.90
N SER A 134 10.26 -4.65 -3.04
CA SER A 134 11.30 -3.75 -3.50
C SER A 134 10.70 -2.48 -4.09
N ILE A 135 11.56 -1.52 -4.44
CA ILE A 135 11.11 -0.29 -5.13
C ILE A 135 10.53 -0.58 -6.51
N ASP A 136 10.91 -1.69 -7.15
CA ASP A 136 10.42 -2.06 -8.48
C ASP A 136 8.98 -2.58 -8.45
N ASP A 137 8.45 -2.85 -7.26
CA ASP A 137 7.06 -3.24 -7.04
C ASP A 137 6.11 -2.04 -6.93
N ASP A 138 6.63 -0.82 -6.81
CA ASP A 138 5.82 0.40 -6.84
C ASP A 138 5.21 0.59 -8.24
N PRO A 139 3.86 0.68 -8.36
CA PRO A 139 3.20 0.79 -9.66
C PRO A 139 3.64 2.00 -10.50
N ALA A 140 4.14 3.06 -9.87
CA ALA A 140 4.61 4.28 -10.54
C ALA A 140 6.09 4.25 -10.91
N GLN A 141 6.88 3.29 -10.40
CA GLN A 141 8.34 3.30 -10.49
C GLN A 141 8.88 3.38 -11.91
N SER A 142 8.19 2.78 -12.89
CA SER A 142 8.64 2.78 -14.29
C SER A 142 8.47 4.12 -15.01
N ILE A 143 7.59 5.00 -14.53
CA ILE A 143 7.26 6.29 -15.16
C ILE A 143 7.82 7.46 -14.35
N SER A 144 7.61 7.44 -13.03
CA SER A 144 8.12 8.43 -12.09
C SER A 144 8.93 7.69 -11.03
N PRO A 145 10.24 7.46 -11.21
CA PRO A 145 11.04 6.69 -10.26
C PRO A 145 11.17 7.38 -8.89
N TRP A 146 11.37 6.61 -7.82
CA TRP A 146 11.79 7.17 -6.53
C TRP A 146 13.05 8.04 -6.71
N PRO A 147 13.14 9.21 -6.04
CA PRO A 147 14.36 10.00 -6.04
C PRO A 147 15.52 9.13 -5.55
N SER A 148 16.66 9.26 -6.22
CA SER A 148 17.88 8.60 -5.76
C SER A 148 18.21 9.12 -4.37
N SER A 149 18.42 8.22 -3.41
CA SER A 149 18.95 8.59 -2.10
C SER A 149 20.36 9.12 -2.34
N GLU A 150 20.54 10.45 -2.40
CA GLU A 150 21.87 11.02 -2.29
C GLU A 150 22.37 10.69 -0.87
N LEU A 151 23.40 9.85 -0.81
CA LEU A 151 24.16 9.51 0.39
C LEU A 151 25.01 10.70 0.84
#